data_AF-A0A7I8VM50-F1
#
_entry.id   AF-A0A7I8VM50-F1
#
_cell.length_a   1.000
_cell.length_b   1.000
_cell.length_c   1.000
_cell.angle_alpha   90.00
_cell.angle_beta   90.00
_cell.angle_gamma   90.00
#
_symmetry.space_group_name_H-M   'P 1'
#
loop_
_entity.id
_entity.type
_entity.pdbx_description
1 polymer ?
#
loop_
_entity_poly.entity_id
_entity_poly.type
_entity_poly.pdbx_seq_one_letter_code
_entity_poly.pdbx_strand_id
1 'polypeptide(L)'
;MRKTSLPILILFIVVLVTFLSYNFKEDVKRNTKDKAFVKVDKENDGRDKKIGLKSPEGRITSLLEKSNHSLVPNIVHYVWFSVDERLKFHQMISIRSAYLFIKPEMIILHCDNEPVGRWWKYVKNFVKTLIIRKTTPPREILGKRLVKVEHQSDIARIQILQQYGGIYLDFDVIALKSFKNLRYYNFTMGLEYFGTPGRLNNGIIISERNATFLRMWLDSYKTFNPSEWDEHDCQEPYKLMFKYPHLVHIEEKTLNYPSGKPTELKLIYEGLYNWTANYAIHTWYRLYELEHGPDSIKTMNTTYGEICRLIYYGNSTLIKPKTRLKG
;
A
#
# COMPACT_ATOMS: atom_id res chain seq x y z
N MET A 1 -56.61 -36.23 -13.40
CA MET A 1 -55.98 -36.60 -12.10
C MET A 1 -54.46 -36.58 -12.31
N ARG A 2 -53.74 -35.50 -11.92
CA ARG A 2 -52.79 -35.42 -10.77
C ARG A 2 -51.80 -36.61 -10.75
N LYS A 3 -50.48 -36.46 -10.88
CA LYS A 3 -49.49 -35.66 -10.11
C LYS A 3 -48.09 -35.75 -10.80
N THR A 4 -47.42 -34.62 -11.11
CA THR A 4 -46.19 -34.06 -10.48
C THR A 4 -44.88 -34.86 -10.58
N SER A 5 -43.83 -34.28 -11.20
CA SER A 5 -42.60 -33.80 -10.51
C SER A 5 -41.53 -33.26 -11.49
N LEU A 6 -41.08 -32.02 -11.27
CA LEU A 6 -39.78 -31.44 -11.69
C LEU A 6 -38.64 -32.09 -10.84
N PRO A 7 -37.31 -32.00 -11.16
CA PRO A 7 -36.60 -30.71 -11.16
C PRO A 7 -35.33 -30.57 -12.07
N ILE A 8 -34.82 -29.33 -12.11
CA ILE A 8 -33.41 -28.85 -12.29
C ILE A 8 -32.88 -28.58 -13.71
N LEU A 9 -32.87 -27.28 -14.02
CA LEU A 9 -32.15 -26.61 -15.11
C LEU A 9 -30.86 -25.99 -14.54
N ILE A 10 -29.70 -26.63 -14.71
CA ILE A 10 -28.36 -26.01 -14.58
C ILE A 10 -27.40 -26.78 -15.50
N LEU A 11 -27.23 -26.36 -16.76
CA LEU A 11 -26.02 -26.69 -17.55
C LEU A 11 -25.93 -25.94 -18.89
N PHE A 12 -25.78 -24.62 -18.93
CA PHE A 12 -25.28 -23.94 -20.14
C PHE A 12 -24.67 -22.60 -19.76
N ILE A 13 -23.32 -22.54 -19.69
CA ILE A 13 -22.41 -21.42 -20.01
C ILE A 13 -20.99 -21.95 -19.69
N VAL A 14 -20.46 -22.80 -20.58
CA VAL A 14 -19.02 -23.13 -20.68
C VAL A 14 -18.71 -23.36 -22.16
N VAL A 15 -18.85 -22.34 -23.01
CA VAL A 15 -18.26 -22.25 -24.35
C VAL A 15 -18.18 -20.76 -24.73
N LEU A 16 -17.08 -20.33 -25.37
CA LEU A 16 -16.62 -18.94 -25.67
C LEU A 16 -16.01 -18.24 -24.44
N VAL A 17 -14.69 -18.09 -24.27
CA VAL A 17 -13.73 -17.53 -25.22
C VAL A 17 -12.35 -18.19 -25.03
N THR A 18 -12.09 -19.23 -25.82
CA THR A 18 -10.74 -19.69 -26.17
C THR A 18 -10.53 -19.38 -27.64
N PHE A 19 -10.10 -18.17 -27.98
CA PHE A 19 -9.45 -17.84 -29.26
C PHE A 19 -8.88 -16.42 -29.14
N LEU A 20 -7.60 -16.32 -28.82
CA LEU A 20 -6.63 -15.33 -29.34
C LEU A 20 -5.27 -15.59 -28.66
N SER A 21 -4.79 -16.81 -28.83
CA SER A 21 -3.35 -17.10 -28.78
C SER A 21 -2.80 -16.72 -30.15
N TYR A 22 -2.25 -15.51 -30.28
CA TYR A 22 -1.52 -15.09 -31.47
C TYR A 22 -0.15 -14.53 -31.07
N ASN A 23 0.87 -15.36 -31.30
CA ASN A 23 2.26 -15.08 -31.63
C ASN A 23 2.87 -13.71 -31.25
N PHE A 24 3.75 -13.74 -30.22
CA PHE A 24 4.88 -12.81 -30.12
C PHE A 24 6.12 -13.54 -29.54
N LYS A 25 6.54 -14.60 -30.23
CA LYS A 25 7.91 -15.16 -30.15
C LYS A 25 8.56 -14.80 -31.47
N GLU A 26 9.34 -13.71 -31.54
CA GLU A 26 10.34 -13.43 -32.59
C GLU A 26 11.15 -12.13 -32.36
N ASP A 27 11.29 -11.59 -31.12
CA ASP A 27 12.13 -10.38 -30.90
C ASP A 27 13.14 -10.47 -29.72
N VAL A 28 13.43 -11.67 -29.23
CA VAL A 28 14.43 -11.90 -28.14
C VAL A 28 15.78 -12.39 -28.68
N LYS A 29 16.15 -11.99 -29.91
CA LYS A 29 17.49 -12.25 -30.46
C LYS A 29 18.03 -11.02 -31.18
N ARG A 30 18.44 -10.01 -30.42
CA ARG A 30 19.56 -9.11 -30.75
C ARG A 30 19.96 -8.33 -29.49
N ASN A 31 21.27 -8.18 -29.32
CA ASN A 31 21.97 -7.45 -28.25
C ASN A 31 22.18 -8.16 -26.91
N THR A 32 22.83 -9.32 -26.97
CA THR A 32 23.86 -9.68 -25.99
C THR A 32 25.24 -9.58 -26.64
N LYS A 33 25.94 -8.48 -26.39
CA LYS A 33 27.42 -8.36 -26.33
C LYS A 33 27.77 -6.93 -25.92
N ASP A 34 28.87 -6.81 -25.20
CA ASP A 34 29.52 -5.60 -24.67
C ASP A 34 29.01 -5.07 -23.32
N LYS A 35 29.36 -5.82 -22.26
CA LYS A 35 29.59 -5.24 -20.92
C LYS A 35 31.09 -4.97 -20.78
N ALA A 36 31.49 -3.72 -20.93
CA ALA A 36 32.75 -3.21 -20.38
C ALA A 36 32.40 -2.19 -19.28
N PHE A 37 32.95 -2.42 -18.09
CA PHE A 37 32.79 -1.59 -16.91
C PHE A 37 33.35 -0.19 -17.15
N VAL A 38 32.52 0.85 -16.97
CA VAL A 38 33.00 2.22 -16.76
C VAL A 38 32.80 2.56 -15.29
N LYS A 39 33.90 2.67 -14.56
CA LYS A 39 33.94 3.36 -13.26
C LYS A 39 33.56 4.82 -13.51
N VAL A 40 32.57 5.32 -12.77
CA VAL A 40 32.33 6.77 -12.66
C VAL A 40 32.75 7.17 -11.26
N ASP A 41 33.86 7.89 -11.20
CA ASP A 41 34.38 8.50 -9.99
C ASP A 41 33.43 9.61 -9.50
N LYS A 42 33.35 9.74 -8.19
CA LYS A 42 32.67 10.85 -7.51
C LYS A 42 33.55 12.10 -7.61
N GLU A 43 32.97 13.20 -8.05
CA GLU A 43 33.01 14.51 -7.39
C GLU A 43 32.25 15.52 -8.25
N ASN A 44 31.16 16.09 -7.72
CA ASN A 44 30.68 17.38 -8.20
C ASN A 44 30.09 18.15 -7.01
N ASP A 45 30.93 19.02 -6.48
CA ASP A 45 30.58 20.25 -5.78
C ASP A 45 29.81 21.17 -6.76
N GLY A 46 28.75 21.81 -6.25
CA GLY A 46 28.20 23.00 -6.89
C GLY A 46 26.71 22.95 -7.20
N ARG A 47 25.88 23.36 -6.24
CA ARG A 47 24.55 23.97 -6.44
C ARG A 47 23.74 23.42 -7.64
N ASP A 48 23.33 22.16 -7.56
CA ASP A 48 22.33 21.62 -8.48
C ASP A 48 20.99 22.36 -8.26
N LYS A 49 20.58 23.15 -9.26
CA LYS A 49 19.18 23.58 -9.39
C LYS A 49 18.34 22.32 -9.35
N LYS A 50 17.54 22.14 -8.29
CA LYS A 50 16.65 20.98 -8.10
C LYS A 50 15.73 20.84 -9.32
N ILE A 51 16.08 19.96 -10.23
CA ILE A 51 15.17 19.48 -11.26
C ILE A 51 14.21 18.55 -10.51
N GLY A 52 12.95 18.96 -10.37
CA GLY A 52 11.90 18.11 -9.78
C GLY A 52 11.84 16.76 -10.49
N LEU A 53 11.43 15.71 -9.76
CA LEU A 53 11.21 14.38 -10.33
C LEU A 53 10.28 14.47 -11.56
N LYS A 54 10.54 13.69 -12.61
CA LYS A 54 9.80 13.76 -13.89
C LYS A 54 9.21 12.41 -14.25
N SER A 55 7.99 12.43 -14.79
CA SER A 55 7.35 11.25 -15.40
C SER A 55 8.08 10.85 -16.70
N PRO A 56 7.79 9.65 -17.26
CA PRO A 56 8.31 9.23 -18.57
C PRO A 56 8.01 10.24 -19.70
N GLU A 57 6.90 10.96 -19.60
CA GLU A 57 6.49 12.01 -20.53
C GLU A 57 7.10 13.39 -20.20
N GLY A 58 8.06 13.44 -19.27
CA GLY A 58 8.78 14.65 -18.89
C GLY A 58 8.03 15.62 -17.97
N ARG A 59 6.85 15.24 -17.45
CA ARG A 59 6.03 16.08 -16.57
C ARG A 59 6.57 16.05 -15.15
N ILE A 60 6.64 17.20 -14.49
CA ILE A 60 7.17 17.30 -13.12
C ILE A 60 6.17 16.69 -12.13
N THR A 61 6.62 15.75 -11.31
CA THR A 61 5.82 15.03 -10.30
C THR A 61 5.90 15.68 -8.92
N SER A 62 7.02 16.31 -8.59
CA SER A 62 7.20 17.00 -7.32
C SER A 62 8.20 18.17 -7.39
N LEU A 63 7.79 19.29 -6.82
CA LEU A 63 8.58 20.49 -6.56
C LEU A 63 8.51 20.90 -5.08
N LEU A 64 7.77 20.16 -4.24
CA LEU A 64 7.64 20.48 -2.84
C LEU A 64 9.01 20.38 -2.14
N GLU A 65 9.38 21.44 -1.43
CA GLU A 65 10.64 21.47 -0.69
C GLU A 65 10.48 20.90 0.72
N LYS A 66 11.58 20.34 1.24
CA LYS A 66 11.62 19.91 2.65
C LYS A 66 11.64 21.15 3.54
N SER A 67 10.84 21.13 4.59
CA SER A 67 10.95 22.07 5.70
C SER A 67 12.25 21.86 6.48
N ASN A 68 12.66 22.86 7.26
CA ASN A 68 13.76 22.77 8.22
C ASN A 68 13.35 22.08 9.54
N HIS A 69 12.05 21.85 9.75
CA HIS A 69 11.49 21.14 10.91
C HIS A 69 10.45 20.11 10.47
N SER A 70 10.15 19.13 11.34
CA SER A 70 9.11 18.14 11.07
C SER A 70 7.73 18.82 11.09
N LEU A 71 6.97 18.67 10.01
CA LEU A 71 5.62 19.24 9.86
C LEU A 71 4.54 18.21 10.22
N VAL A 72 4.79 16.94 9.91
CA VAL A 72 3.82 15.86 10.13
C VAL A 72 3.98 15.29 11.54
N PRO A 73 2.90 15.12 12.33
CA PRO A 73 2.94 14.43 13.62
C PRO A 73 3.39 12.96 13.52
N ASN A 74 4.00 12.40 14.57
CA ASN A 74 4.44 11.01 14.59
C ASN A 74 3.32 10.02 14.95
N ILE A 75 2.17 10.17 14.31
CA ILE A 75 0.96 9.43 14.64
C ILE A 75 0.65 8.52 13.47
N VAL A 76 0.48 7.23 13.72
CA VAL A 76 0.04 6.27 12.70
C VAL A 76 -1.44 5.98 12.86
N HIS A 77 -2.18 6.00 11.76
CA HIS A 77 -3.62 5.75 11.71
C HIS A 77 -3.92 4.52 10.86
N TYR A 78 -4.79 3.66 11.38
CA TYR A 78 -5.42 2.57 10.65
C TYR A 78 -6.95 2.73 10.71
N VAL A 79 -7.66 2.33 9.66
CA VAL A 79 -9.13 2.34 9.60
C VAL A 79 -9.66 0.91 9.47
N TRP A 80 -10.48 0.49 10.43
CA TRP A 80 -11.10 -0.84 10.47
C TRP A 80 -12.63 -0.72 10.49
N PHE A 81 -13.23 -0.81 9.32
CA PHE A 81 -14.68 -0.89 9.11
C PHE A 81 -15.06 -2.27 8.57
N SER A 82 -14.58 -3.32 9.22
CA SER A 82 -14.62 -4.66 8.63
C SER A 82 -15.95 -5.37 8.89
N VAL A 83 -16.40 -6.13 7.89
CA VAL A 83 -17.48 -7.13 8.03
C VAL A 83 -16.96 -8.40 8.74
N ASP A 84 -15.67 -8.73 8.56
CA ASP A 84 -14.99 -9.79 9.31
C ASP A 84 -14.32 -9.17 10.54
N GLU A 85 -14.79 -9.53 11.72
CA GLU A 85 -14.26 -8.99 12.96
C GLU A 85 -12.84 -9.51 13.29
N ARG A 86 -12.37 -10.61 12.66
CA ARG A 86 -11.10 -11.26 13.04
C ARG A 86 -9.90 -10.62 12.33
N LEU A 87 -8.96 -10.11 13.11
CA LEU A 87 -7.67 -9.65 12.59
C LEU A 87 -6.86 -10.84 12.05
N LYS A 88 -6.45 -10.76 10.78
CA LYS A 88 -5.64 -11.77 10.08
C LYS A 88 -4.14 -11.56 10.34
N PHE A 89 -3.34 -12.58 10.02
CA PHE A 89 -1.89 -12.55 10.27
C PHE A 89 -1.17 -11.41 9.54
N HIS A 90 -1.44 -11.21 8.25
CA HIS A 90 -0.80 -10.14 7.46
C HIS A 90 -1.11 -8.74 8.02
N GLN A 91 -2.35 -8.52 8.50
CA GLN A 91 -2.77 -7.28 9.12
C GLN A 91 -2.04 -7.01 10.43
N MET A 92 -1.81 -8.05 11.25
CA MET A 92 -0.95 -7.95 12.43
C MET A 92 0.51 -7.64 12.06
N ILE A 93 1.05 -8.25 11.00
CA ILE A 93 2.40 -7.94 10.51
C ILE A 93 2.50 -6.46 10.11
N SER A 94 1.49 -5.92 9.42
CA SER A 94 1.42 -4.49 9.08
C SER A 94 1.53 -3.61 10.35
N ILE A 95 0.63 -3.78 11.32
CA ILE A 95 0.64 -2.98 12.55
C ILE A 95 1.97 -3.12 13.30
N ARG A 96 2.47 -4.35 13.42
CA ARG A 96 3.74 -4.63 14.10
C ARG A 96 4.91 -3.95 13.40
N SER A 97 4.93 -3.94 12.08
CA SER A 97 5.97 -3.28 11.28
C SER A 97 5.99 -1.77 11.51
N ALA A 98 4.82 -1.13 11.54
CA ALA A 98 4.70 0.30 11.85
C ALA A 98 5.26 0.60 13.24
N TYR A 99 4.88 -0.21 14.25
CA TYR A 99 5.40 -0.05 15.61
C TYR A 99 6.93 -0.19 15.70
N LEU A 100 7.51 -1.19 15.01
CA LEU A 100 8.94 -1.47 15.05
C LEU A 100 9.79 -0.44 14.29
N PHE A 101 9.36 -0.05 13.10
CA PHE A 101 10.19 0.71 12.16
C PHE A 101 9.85 2.20 12.10
N ILE A 102 8.56 2.55 12.09
CA ILE A 102 8.15 3.96 12.16
C ILE A 102 8.40 4.51 13.56
N LYS A 103 8.19 3.67 14.59
CA LYS A 103 8.28 4.03 16.01
C LYS A 103 7.41 5.27 16.32
N PRO A 104 6.10 5.19 16.03
CA PRO A 104 5.20 6.31 16.24
C PRO A 104 5.00 6.58 17.74
N GLU A 105 4.67 7.84 18.06
CA GLU A 105 4.24 8.24 19.40
C GLU A 105 2.94 7.55 19.78
N MET A 106 2.05 7.35 18.80
CA MET A 106 0.83 6.56 18.95
C MET A 106 0.40 5.89 17.64
N ILE A 107 -0.19 4.71 17.77
CA ILE A 107 -0.94 4.04 16.71
C ILE A 107 -2.41 4.14 17.08
N ILE A 108 -3.21 4.83 16.27
CA ILE A 108 -4.65 4.95 16.45
C ILE A 108 -5.36 4.02 15.49
N LEU A 109 -6.10 3.06 16.05
CA LEU A 109 -7.06 2.26 15.30
C LEU A 109 -8.42 2.94 15.33
N HIS A 110 -8.85 3.47 14.19
CA HIS A 110 -10.19 4.01 14.00
C HIS A 110 -11.11 2.87 13.57
N CYS A 111 -12.05 2.47 14.44
CA CYS A 111 -12.89 1.31 14.15
C CYS A 111 -14.35 1.53 14.55
N ASP A 112 -15.26 0.98 13.77
CA ASP A 112 -16.67 0.90 14.15
C ASP A 112 -16.87 -0.24 15.16
N ASN A 113 -16.19 -1.37 14.98
CA ASN A 113 -16.14 -2.47 15.95
C ASN A 113 -14.68 -2.87 16.18
N GLU A 114 -14.32 -3.10 17.44
CA GLU A 114 -12.95 -3.53 17.78
C GLU A 114 -12.67 -4.91 17.16
N PRO A 115 -11.51 -5.13 16.53
CA PRO A 115 -11.15 -6.45 16.01
C PRO A 115 -11.10 -7.52 17.11
N VAL A 116 -11.15 -8.78 16.71
CA VAL A 116 -11.05 -9.93 17.61
C VAL A 116 -10.06 -10.97 17.10
N GLY A 117 -9.87 -12.04 17.87
CA GLY A 117 -9.01 -13.16 17.50
C GLY A 117 -7.59 -13.10 18.07
N ARG A 118 -6.81 -14.16 17.78
CA ARG A 118 -5.47 -14.35 18.37
C ARG A 118 -4.49 -13.25 17.98
N TRP A 119 -4.58 -12.73 16.77
CA TRP A 119 -3.68 -11.71 16.26
C TRP A 119 -4.01 -10.34 16.81
N TRP A 120 -5.29 -10.05 17.05
CA TRP A 120 -5.64 -8.83 17.78
C TRP A 120 -5.15 -8.85 19.23
N LYS A 121 -5.32 -9.98 19.94
CA LYS A 121 -4.74 -10.16 21.28
C LYS A 121 -3.22 -9.96 21.27
N TYR A 122 -2.53 -10.46 20.24
CA TYR A 122 -1.11 -10.24 20.04
C TYR A 122 -0.78 -8.75 19.92
N VAL A 123 -1.50 -8.02 19.04
CA VAL A 123 -1.30 -6.58 18.82
C VAL A 123 -1.48 -5.79 20.12
N LYS A 124 -2.57 -6.02 20.86
CA LYS A 124 -2.82 -5.33 22.13
C LYS A 124 -1.73 -5.58 23.18
N ASN A 125 -1.15 -6.77 23.19
CA ASN A 125 -0.07 -7.09 24.12
C ASN A 125 1.27 -6.47 23.70
N PHE A 126 1.55 -6.40 22.39
CA PHE A 126 2.84 -5.99 21.85
C PHE A 126 2.97 -4.48 21.65
N VAL A 127 1.93 -3.84 21.11
CA VAL A 127 1.95 -2.43 20.71
C VAL A 127 1.52 -1.56 21.89
N LYS A 128 2.51 -1.00 22.59
CA LYS A 128 2.27 -0.24 23.84
C LYS A 128 1.64 1.13 23.62
N THR A 129 1.77 1.67 22.40
CA THR A 129 1.26 2.99 22.02
C THR A 129 -0.07 2.91 21.24
N LEU A 130 -0.77 1.78 21.33
CA LEU A 130 -2.03 1.54 20.66
C LEU A 130 -3.18 2.28 21.36
N ILE A 131 -3.95 3.04 20.58
CA ILE A 131 -5.17 3.71 20.98
C ILE A 131 -6.31 3.19 20.10
N ILE A 132 -7.40 2.77 20.71
CA ILE A 132 -8.61 2.33 20.00
C ILE A 132 -9.60 3.49 20.02
N ARG A 133 -10.05 3.92 18.85
CA ARG A 133 -10.98 5.03 18.69
C ARG A 133 -12.23 4.59 17.95
N LYS A 134 -13.36 4.56 18.66
CA LYS A 134 -14.68 4.35 18.05
C LYS A 134 -14.91 5.42 16.98
N THR A 135 -15.12 4.97 15.76
CA THR A 135 -15.31 5.82 14.57
C THR A 135 -16.45 5.25 13.76
N THR A 136 -17.45 6.07 13.47
CA THR A 136 -18.57 5.66 12.61
C THR A 136 -18.15 5.76 11.14
N PRO A 137 -18.37 4.73 10.30
CA PRO A 137 -18.05 4.80 8.89
C PRO A 137 -18.86 5.93 8.23
N PRO A 138 -18.24 6.81 7.42
CA PRO A 138 -18.96 7.86 6.73
C PRO A 138 -19.96 7.21 5.76
N ARG A 139 -21.20 7.69 5.75
CA ARG A 139 -22.26 7.15 4.87
C ARG A 139 -22.49 7.99 3.63
N GLU A 140 -21.94 9.19 3.61
CA GLU A 140 -22.04 10.13 2.50
C GLU A 140 -20.81 11.03 2.44
N ILE A 141 -20.56 11.57 1.25
CA ILE A 141 -19.60 12.65 1.00
C ILE A 141 -20.25 13.64 0.05
N LEU A 142 -20.36 14.91 0.46
CA LEU A 142 -20.87 16.00 -0.38
C LEU A 142 -22.23 15.68 -1.05
N GLY A 143 -23.16 15.10 -0.29
CA GLY A 143 -24.49 14.69 -0.76
C GLY A 143 -24.52 13.40 -1.57
N LYS A 144 -23.39 12.70 -1.73
CA LYS A 144 -23.30 11.41 -2.43
C LYS A 144 -23.14 10.26 -1.46
N ARG A 145 -23.99 9.24 -1.59
CA ARG A 145 -24.00 8.07 -0.71
C ARG A 145 -22.78 7.17 -0.94
N LEU A 146 -22.19 6.71 0.16
CA LEU A 146 -21.10 5.73 0.19
C LEU A 146 -21.67 4.34 0.50
N VAL A 147 -21.71 3.47 -0.52
CA VAL A 147 -22.30 2.12 -0.40
C VAL A 147 -21.26 1.07 -0.03
N LYS A 148 -20.05 1.15 -0.62
CA LYS A 148 -18.97 0.20 -0.39
C LYS A 148 -18.14 0.63 0.82
N VAL A 149 -17.79 -0.32 1.68
CA VAL A 149 -16.96 -0.10 2.88
C VAL A 149 -15.60 0.49 2.50
N GLU A 150 -15.05 0.11 1.36
CA GLU A 150 -13.79 0.61 0.84
C GLU A 150 -13.85 2.13 0.65
N HIS A 151 -14.87 2.64 -0.06
CA HIS A 151 -15.08 4.08 -0.20
C HIS A 151 -15.31 4.79 1.15
N GLN A 152 -15.94 4.11 2.11
CA GLN A 152 -16.07 4.68 3.47
C GLN A 152 -14.71 4.83 4.15
N SER A 153 -13.83 3.84 3.97
CA SER A 153 -12.43 3.91 4.44
C SER A 153 -11.62 4.97 3.70
N ASP A 154 -11.81 5.14 2.39
CA ASP A 154 -11.15 6.17 1.57
C ASP A 154 -11.50 7.58 2.06
N ILE A 155 -12.77 7.83 2.40
CA ILE A 155 -13.16 9.13 2.97
C ILE A 155 -12.64 9.29 4.42
N ALA A 156 -12.75 8.23 5.23
CA ALA A 156 -12.34 8.30 6.63
C ALA A 156 -10.85 8.62 6.78
N ARG A 157 -9.95 8.01 5.98
CA ARG A 157 -8.51 8.30 6.07
C ARG A 157 -8.19 9.76 5.75
N ILE A 158 -8.87 10.35 4.77
CA ILE A 158 -8.71 11.76 4.41
C ILE A 158 -9.19 12.65 5.57
N GLN A 159 -10.37 12.38 6.12
CA GLN A 159 -10.93 13.15 7.24
C GLN A 159 -10.07 13.03 8.51
N ILE A 160 -9.54 11.85 8.79
CA ILE A 160 -8.61 11.60 9.90
C ILE A 160 -7.34 12.44 9.72
N LEU A 161 -6.71 12.42 8.54
CA LEU A 161 -5.51 13.22 8.28
C LEU A 161 -5.80 14.73 8.27
N GLN A 162 -6.99 15.16 7.85
CA GLN A 162 -7.41 16.56 8.01
C GLN A 162 -7.51 16.95 9.48
N GLN A 163 -8.04 16.06 10.32
CA GLN A 163 -8.24 16.32 11.74
C GLN A 163 -6.96 16.16 12.56
N TYR A 164 -6.07 15.21 12.27
CA TYR A 164 -4.94 14.90 13.14
C TYR A 164 -3.58 15.17 12.48
N GLY A 165 -3.52 15.22 11.14
CA GLY A 165 -2.29 14.97 10.42
C GLY A 165 -1.81 13.54 10.67
N GLY A 166 -0.54 13.26 10.38
CA GLY A 166 0.11 11.99 10.69
C GLY A 166 0.33 11.12 9.47
N ILE A 167 0.36 9.81 9.70
CA ILE A 167 0.71 8.77 8.74
C ILE A 167 -0.47 7.78 8.68
N TYR A 168 -1.17 7.71 7.57
CA TYR A 168 -2.16 6.66 7.33
C TYR A 168 -1.50 5.45 6.67
N LEU A 169 -1.89 4.24 7.10
CA LEU A 169 -1.47 2.97 6.50
C LEU A 169 -2.67 2.03 6.31
N ASP A 170 -2.74 1.38 5.15
CA ASP A 170 -3.60 0.20 4.95
C ASP A 170 -3.03 -1.03 5.67
N PHE A 171 -3.90 -2.00 5.98
CA PHE A 171 -3.52 -3.21 6.72
C PHE A 171 -2.66 -4.21 5.94
N ASP A 172 -2.47 -4.00 4.64
CA ASP A 172 -1.57 -4.77 3.81
C ASP A 172 -0.32 -3.95 3.40
N VAL A 173 -0.05 -2.85 4.11
CA VAL A 173 1.22 -2.12 4.05
C VAL A 173 2.18 -2.58 5.13
N ILE A 174 3.42 -2.87 4.75
CA ILE A 174 4.49 -3.21 5.66
C ILE A 174 5.55 -2.10 5.67
N ALA A 175 5.75 -1.48 6.83
CA ALA A 175 6.84 -0.52 7.05
C ALA A 175 8.17 -1.25 7.27
N LEU A 176 9.23 -0.75 6.64
CA LEU A 176 10.57 -1.34 6.65
C LEU A 176 11.63 -0.38 7.20
N LYS A 177 11.29 0.91 7.33
CA LYS A 177 12.17 1.97 7.89
C LYS A 177 11.39 3.04 8.62
N SER A 178 12.13 3.92 9.30
CA SER A 178 11.56 5.14 9.88
C SER A 178 11.09 6.10 8.80
N PHE A 179 9.89 6.66 8.99
CA PHE A 179 9.33 7.69 8.10
C PHE A 179 9.78 9.11 8.47
N LYS A 180 10.74 9.26 9.41
CA LYS A 180 11.20 10.55 9.92
C LYS A 180 11.49 11.57 8.80
N ASN A 181 12.18 11.17 7.75
CA ASN A 181 12.56 12.07 6.65
C ASN A 181 11.38 12.51 5.77
N LEU A 182 10.31 11.72 5.71
CA LEU A 182 9.12 12.02 4.93
C LEU A 182 8.23 13.06 5.65
N ARG A 183 8.36 13.16 6.97
CA ARG A 183 7.60 14.10 7.82
C ARG A 183 8.05 15.56 7.71
N TYR A 184 9.14 15.84 6.99
CA TYR A 184 9.61 17.19 6.69
C TYR A 184 8.94 17.80 5.46
N TYR A 185 8.19 16.99 4.72
CA TYR A 185 7.26 17.47 3.71
C TYR A 185 5.88 17.62 4.34
N ASN A 186 5.12 18.63 3.94
CA ASN A 186 3.77 18.78 4.45
C ASN A 186 2.79 17.74 3.88
N PHE A 187 3.10 17.14 2.73
CA PHE A 187 2.31 16.07 2.15
C PHE A 187 3.19 15.13 1.33
N THR A 188 3.06 13.83 1.53
CA THR A 188 3.80 12.79 0.79
C THR A 188 2.91 11.60 0.47
N MET A 189 3.03 11.10 -0.77
CA MET A 189 2.41 9.86 -1.24
C MET A 189 3.39 9.04 -2.09
N GLY A 190 3.12 7.76 -2.22
CA GLY A 190 3.85 6.85 -3.11
C GLY A 190 3.24 6.80 -4.50
N LEU A 191 4.08 6.73 -5.53
CA LEU A 191 3.64 6.43 -6.89
C LEU A 191 3.33 4.92 -7.01
N GLU A 192 2.12 4.56 -7.42
CA GLU A 192 1.83 3.17 -7.75
C GLU A 192 2.40 2.84 -9.13
N TYR A 193 2.02 3.61 -10.15
CA TYR A 193 2.66 3.61 -11.47
C TYR A 193 2.20 4.80 -12.32
N PHE A 194 3.07 5.18 -13.26
CA PHE A 194 2.68 6.07 -14.36
C PHE A 194 1.77 5.35 -15.37
N GLY A 195 0.91 6.13 -16.03
CA GLY A 195 0.02 5.65 -17.10
C GLY A 195 -1.07 6.64 -17.46
N THR A 196 -1.97 6.19 -18.34
CA THR A 196 -3.20 6.88 -18.73
C THR A 196 -4.38 5.89 -18.61
N PRO A 197 -5.01 5.77 -17.43
CA PRO A 197 -4.71 6.51 -16.19
C PRO A 197 -3.51 5.93 -15.42
N GLY A 198 -2.79 6.82 -14.72
CA GLY A 198 -1.78 6.47 -13.73
C GLY A 198 -2.36 6.62 -12.32
N ARG A 199 -1.60 6.18 -11.31
CA ARG A 199 -2.10 6.02 -9.94
C ARG A 199 -1.06 6.43 -8.91
N LEU A 200 -1.52 7.16 -7.88
CA LEU A 200 -0.84 7.24 -6.58
C LEU A 200 -1.46 6.24 -5.62
N ASN A 201 -0.68 5.72 -4.68
CA ASN A 201 -1.17 4.79 -3.68
C ASN A 201 -1.77 5.54 -2.49
N ASN A 202 -3.07 5.34 -2.24
CA ASN A 202 -3.77 5.92 -1.08
C ASN A 202 -3.73 5.04 0.18
N GLY A 203 -3.07 3.88 0.11
CA GLY A 203 -2.80 3.03 1.26
C GLY A 203 -1.65 3.56 2.13
N ILE A 204 -0.90 4.55 1.66
CA ILE A 204 0.18 5.21 2.42
C ILE A 204 0.12 6.72 2.18
N ILE A 205 -0.31 7.47 3.20
CA ILE A 205 -0.42 8.93 3.11
C ILE A 205 0.26 9.54 4.34
N ILE A 206 1.17 10.48 4.11
CA ILE A 206 1.89 11.19 5.16
C ILE A 206 1.57 12.67 5.01
N SER A 207 0.85 13.26 5.96
CA SER A 207 0.26 14.58 5.80
C SER A 207 0.35 15.41 7.07
N GLU A 208 0.67 16.69 6.94
CA GLU A 208 0.39 17.65 8.01
C GLU A 208 -1.12 17.74 8.23
N ARG A 209 -1.51 18.22 9.40
CA ARG A 209 -2.92 18.46 9.69
C ARG A 209 -3.48 19.44 8.65
N ASN A 210 -4.55 19.04 7.96
CA ASN A 210 -5.28 19.89 7.02
C ASN A 210 -4.42 20.44 5.87
N ALA A 211 -3.47 19.65 5.37
CA ALA A 211 -2.60 20.01 4.23
C ALA A 211 -3.41 20.49 3.02
N THR A 212 -2.88 21.47 2.28
CA THR A 212 -3.58 22.04 1.11
C THR A 212 -3.87 20.99 0.04
N PHE A 213 -2.91 20.10 -0.27
CA PHE A 213 -3.13 19.02 -1.24
C PHE A 213 -4.27 18.08 -0.81
N LEU A 214 -4.33 17.73 0.48
CA LEU A 214 -5.37 16.87 1.05
C LEU A 214 -6.77 17.51 0.94
N ARG A 215 -6.90 18.82 1.18
CA ARG A 215 -8.17 19.55 1.00
C ARG A 215 -8.61 19.56 -0.47
N MET A 216 -7.68 19.83 -1.38
CA MET A 216 -7.97 19.86 -2.82
C MET A 216 -8.36 18.49 -3.35
N TRP A 217 -7.74 17.44 -2.82
CA TRP A 217 -8.12 16.07 -3.10
C TRP A 217 -9.53 15.78 -2.56
N LEU A 218 -9.86 16.13 -1.31
CA LEU A 218 -11.23 15.96 -0.80
C LEU A 218 -12.26 16.75 -1.63
N ASP A 219 -11.91 17.96 -2.08
CA ASP A 219 -12.76 18.78 -2.94
C ASP A 219 -13.07 18.14 -4.29
N SER A 220 -12.22 17.25 -4.82
CA SER A 220 -12.49 16.55 -6.08
C SER A 220 -13.64 15.54 -5.96
N TYR A 221 -13.98 15.08 -4.74
CA TYR A 221 -15.13 14.20 -4.51
C TYR A 221 -16.49 14.86 -4.81
N LYS A 222 -16.54 16.16 -5.14
CA LYS A 222 -17.75 16.80 -5.72
C LYS A 222 -18.23 16.04 -6.97
N THR A 223 -17.33 15.44 -7.74
CA THR A 223 -17.65 14.63 -8.92
C THR A 223 -17.66 13.12 -8.64
N PHE A 224 -17.57 12.69 -7.38
CA PHE A 224 -17.48 11.27 -6.98
C PHE A 224 -18.56 10.39 -7.63
N ASN A 225 -18.14 9.27 -8.22
CA ASN A 225 -19.03 8.26 -8.79
C ASN A 225 -18.89 6.97 -7.99
N PRO A 226 -19.91 6.54 -7.22
CA PRO A 226 -19.82 5.35 -6.36
C PRO A 226 -19.65 4.03 -7.15
N SER A 227 -19.87 4.05 -8.46
CA SER A 227 -19.62 2.89 -9.33
C SER A 227 -18.14 2.70 -9.64
N GLU A 228 -17.36 3.79 -9.70
CA GLU A 228 -15.92 3.73 -9.97
C GLU A 228 -15.15 3.23 -8.75
N TRP A 229 -14.12 2.43 -8.99
CA TRP A 229 -13.39 1.77 -7.91
C TRP A 229 -12.28 2.64 -7.31
N ASP A 230 -11.46 3.27 -8.16
CA ASP A 230 -10.22 3.95 -7.74
C ASP A 230 -10.05 5.34 -8.35
N GLU A 231 -11.09 5.89 -9.00
CA GLU A 231 -11.00 7.16 -9.70
C GLU A 231 -10.59 8.27 -8.72
N HIS A 232 -11.40 8.52 -7.69
CA HIS A 232 -11.10 9.55 -6.70
C HIS A 232 -9.99 9.16 -5.74
N ASP A 233 -9.75 7.86 -5.57
CA ASP A 233 -8.86 7.35 -4.53
C ASP A 233 -7.40 7.29 -5.02
N CYS A 234 -7.17 6.95 -6.28
CA CYS A 234 -5.81 6.79 -6.84
C CYS A 234 -5.55 7.68 -8.07
N GLN A 235 -6.55 7.88 -8.94
CA GLN A 235 -6.36 8.60 -10.21
C GLN A 235 -6.44 10.12 -10.05
N GLU A 236 -7.38 10.63 -9.26
CA GLU A 236 -7.50 12.06 -8.95
C GLU A 236 -6.25 12.63 -8.26
N PRO A 237 -5.68 12.03 -7.20
CA PRO A 237 -4.44 12.54 -6.61
C PRO A 237 -3.26 12.45 -7.61
N TYR A 238 -3.25 11.46 -8.52
CA TYR A 238 -2.28 11.40 -9.63
C TYR A 238 -2.45 12.57 -10.63
N LYS A 239 -3.67 12.98 -10.96
CA LYS A 239 -3.91 14.18 -11.79
C LYS A 239 -3.48 15.46 -11.04
N LEU A 240 -3.82 15.55 -9.75
CA LEU A 240 -3.51 16.71 -8.91
C LEU A 240 -2.00 16.91 -8.72
N MET A 241 -1.20 15.85 -8.60
CA MET A 241 0.25 15.99 -8.42
C MET A 241 0.89 16.77 -9.57
N PHE A 242 0.45 16.54 -10.80
CA PHE A 242 0.99 17.27 -11.95
C PHE A 242 0.45 18.69 -12.07
N LYS A 243 -0.77 18.94 -11.59
CA LYS A 243 -1.37 20.29 -11.61
C LYS A 243 -0.77 21.17 -10.51
N TYR A 244 -0.40 20.57 -9.38
CA TYR A 244 0.13 21.26 -8.21
C TYR A 244 1.36 20.56 -7.62
N PRO A 245 2.45 20.41 -8.38
CA PRO A 245 3.64 19.65 -7.94
C PRO A 245 4.36 20.30 -6.75
N HIS A 246 4.11 21.59 -6.49
CA HIS A 246 4.63 22.32 -5.33
C HIS A 246 3.88 22.03 -4.02
N LEU A 247 2.80 21.23 -4.05
CA LEU A 247 1.99 20.88 -2.87
C LEU A 247 2.18 19.42 -2.41
N VAL A 248 2.96 18.62 -3.13
CA VAL A 248 3.13 17.20 -2.82
C VAL A 248 4.56 16.73 -3.09
N HIS A 249 5.08 15.93 -2.16
CA HIS A 249 6.28 15.11 -2.36
C HIS A 249 5.88 13.71 -2.83
N ILE A 250 6.51 13.21 -3.89
CA ILE A 250 6.22 11.89 -4.46
C ILE A 250 7.42 10.97 -4.26
N GLU A 251 7.19 9.85 -3.59
CA GLU A 251 8.15 8.76 -3.50
C GLU A 251 7.88 7.74 -4.60
N GLU A 252 8.73 7.68 -5.63
CA GLU A 252 8.44 6.88 -6.83
C GLU A 252 8.62 5.38 -6.63
N LYS A 253 9.61 4.97 -5.82
CA LYS A 253 9.99 3.55 -5.67
C LYS A 253 10.20 3.11 -4.23
N THR A 254 10.12 4.01 -3.26
CA THR A 254 10.49 3.68 -1.87
C THR A 254 9.27 3.52 -0.95
N LEU A 255 8.08 3.96 -1.35
CA LEU A 255 6.92 4.11 -0.45
C LEU A 255 5.70 3.28 -0.86
N ASN A 256 5.88 2.14 -1.54
CA ASN A 256 4.83 1.14 -1.83
C ASN A 256 5.33 0.04 -2.80
N TYR A 257 6.35 0.34 -3.62
CA TYR A 257 6.87 -0.56 -4.65
C TYR A 257 7.39 -1.89 -4.09
N PRO A 258 7.16 -3.05 -4.72
CA PRO A 258 6.56 -3.27 -6.04
C PRO A 258 5.06 -2.93 -6.16
N SER A 259 4.55 -2.62 -7.36
CA SER A 259 3.12 -2.31 -7.58
C SER A 259 2.24 -3.56 -7.65
N GLY A 260 0.92 -3.35 -7.69
CA GLY A 260 -0.09 -4.41 -7.84
C GLY A 260 -0.16 -5.01 -9.24
N LYS A 261 0.66 -4.57 -10.20
CA LYS A 261 0.71 -5.15 -11.54
C LYS A 261 1.15 -6.62 -11.47
N PRO A 262 0.56 -7.54 -12.25
CA PRO A 262 0.90 -8.97 -12.18
C PRO A 262 2.39 -9.29 -12.31
N THR A 263 3.15 -8.54 -13.12
CA THR A 263 4.60 -8.72 -13.28
C THR A 263 5.39 -8.35 -12.03
N GLU A 264 4.89 -7.39 -11.25
CA GLU A 264 5.55 -6.86 -10.06
C GLU A 264 5.10 -7.57 -8.78
N LEU A 265 3.88 -8.10 -8.73
CA LEU A 265 3.44 -8.98 -7.64
C LEU A 265 4.35 -10.19 -7.45
N LYS A 266 4.93 -10.72 -8.56
CA LYS A 266 5.91 -11.81 -8.51
C LYS A 266 7.16 -11.44 -7.71
N LEU A 267 7.55 -10.16 -7.71
CA LEU A 267 8.69 -9.68 -6.91
C LEU A 267 8.41 -9.78 -5.40
N ILE A 268 7.13 -9.78 -5.00
CA ILE A 268 6.70 -9.92 -3.60
C ILE A 268 6.55 -11.39 -3.21
N TYR A 269 5.85 -12.17 -4.04
CA TYR A 269 5.35 -13.50 -3.67
C TYR A 269 6.02 -14.69 -4.35
N GLU A 270 6.82 -14.48 -5.38
CA GLU A 270 7.48 -15.56 -6.14
C GLU A 270 9.01 -15.42 -6.19
N GLY A 271 9.54 -14.20 -5.98
CA GLY A 271 10.96 -13.88 -6.09
C GLY A 271 11.54 -13.19 -4.86
N LEU A 272 12.78 -12.75 -5.02
CA LEU A 272 13.53 -11.95 -4.04
C LEU A 272 13.84 -10.58 -4.66
N TYR A 273 13.25 -9.55 -4.07
CA TYR A 273 13.43 -8.16 -4.42
C TYR A 273 14.29 -7.47 -3.38
N ASN A 274 15.26 -6.66 -3.80
CA ASN A 274 16.06 -5.88 -2.87
C ASN A 274 15.25 -4.70 -2.31
N TRP A 275 14.57 -4.94 -1.20
CA TRP A 275 13.72 -3.97 -0.51
C TRP A 275 14.49 -3.03 0.43
N THR A 276 15.82 -3.11 0.47
CA THR A 276 16.65 -2.33 1.42
C THR A 276 16.52 -0.82 1.25
N ALA A 277 16.05 -0.33 0.10
CA ALA A 277 15.79 1.09 -0.14
C ALA A 277 14.42 1.53 0.39
N ASN A 278 13.43 0.64 0.45
CA ASN A 278 12.04 0.95 0.76
C ASN A 278 11.83 1.46 2.18
N TYR A 279 11.02 2.51 2.30
CA TYR A 279 10.32 2.86 3.53
C TYR A 279 9.20 1.87 3.81
N ALA A 280 8.45 1.48 2.79
CA ALA A 280 7.37 0.51 2.91
C ALA A 280 7.13 -0.26 1.60
N ILE A 281 6.45 -1.40 1.74
CA ILE A 281 5.91 -2.19 0.64
C ILE A 281 4.40 -2.32 0.86
N HIS A 282 3.63 -2.03 -0.18
CA HIS A 282 2.22 -2.40 -0.24
C HIS A 282 2.15 -3.82 -0.78
N THR A 283 1.58 -4.74 -0.01
CA THR A 283 1.60 -6.17 -0.36
C THR A 283 0.46 -6.58 -1.29
N TRP A 284 -0.51 -5.70 -1.51
CA TRP A 284 -1.65 -5.91 -2.42
C TRP A 284 -2.38 -7.21 -2.09
N TYR A 285 -2.64 -7.44 -0.82
CA TYR A 285 -3.08 -8.75 -0.32
C TYR A 285 -4.35 -9.22 -1.03
N ARG A 286 -5.24 -8.31 -1.40
CA ARG A 286 -6.45 -8.58 -2.20
C ARG A 286 -6.18 -9.24 -3.58
N LEU A 287 -5.00 -9.03 -4.16
CA LEU A 287 -4.62 -9.65 -5.45
C LEU A 287 -3.93 -11.00 -5.27
N TYR A 288 -3.50 -11.32 -4.04
CA TYR A 288 -2.78 -12.54 -3.70
C TYR A 288 -3.67 -13.56 -2.98
N GLU A 289 -4.48 -13.10 -2.02
CA GLU A 289 -5.52 -13.81 -1.28
C GLU A 289 -5.11 -15.10 -0.55
N LEU A 290 -3.80 -15.41 -0.45
CA LEU A 290 -3.31 -16.55 0.32
C LEU A 290 -2.90 -16.14 1.73
N GLU A 291 -3.56 -16.74 2.72
CA GLU A 291 -3.24 -16.51 4.12
C GLU A 291 -1.99 -17.29 4.55
N HIS A 292 -1.07 -16.58 5.21
CA HIS A 292 0.15 -17.14 5.79
C HIS A 292 0.11 -17.05 7.30
N GLY A 293 0.94 -17.84 7.97
CA GLY A 293 1.12 -17.79 9.41
C GLY A 293 2.56 -18.01 9.81
N PRO A 294 2.85 -18.01 11.13
CA PRO A 294 4.20 -18.17 11.65
C PRO A 294 4.95 -19.37 11.08
N ASP A 295 4.26 -20.49 10.86
CA ASP A 295 4.89 -21.70 10.37
C ASP A 295 5.19 -21.65 8.86
N SER A 296 4.26 -21.16 8.04
CA SER A 296 4.49 -21.07 6.59
C SER A 296 5.62 -20.11 6.24
N ILE A 297 5.72 -18.97 6.95
CA ILE A 297 6.76 -17.97 6.66
C ILE A 297 8.17 -18.46 7.00
N LYS A 298 8.36 -19.49 7.85
CA LYS A 298 9.70 -20.00 8.22
C LYS A 298 10.52 -20.41 7.01
N THR A 299 9.88 -21.04 6.04
CA THR A 299 10.51 -21.65 4.86
C THR A 299 10.13 -20.96 3.55
N MET A 300 9.33 -19.89 3.59
CA MET A 300 8.89 -19.17 2.41
C MET A 300 10.04 -18.35 1.81
N ASN A 301 10.67 -18.85 0.75
CA ASN A 301 11.82 -18.20 0.12
C ASN A 301 11.40 -17.11 -0.89
N THR A 302 10.75 -16.06 -0.38
CA THR A 302 10.23 -14.93 -1.16
C THR A 302 10.45 -13.63 -0.38
N THR A 303 10.35 -12.49 -1.07
CA THR A 303 10.41 -11.16 -0.43
C THR A 303 9.40 -11.04 0.72
N TYR A 304 8.14 -11.45 0.51
CA TYR A 304 7.13 -11.45 1.55
C TYR A 304 7.54 -12.32 2.75
N GLY A 305 8.10 -13.51 2.48
CA GLY A 305 8.62 -14.40 3.51
C GLY A 305 9.77 -13.79 4.32
N GLU A 306 10.75 -13.17 3.65
CA GLU A 306 11.89 -12.49 4.31
C GLU A 306 11.42 -11.38 5.24
N ILE A 307 10.53 -10.52 4.74
CA ILE A 307 10.01 -9.38 5.49
C ILE A 307 9.15 -9.85 6.67
N CYS A 308 8.24 -10.81 6.45
CA CYS A 308 7.42 -11.36 7.52
C CYS A 308 8.26 -12.05 8.60
N ARG A 309 9.32 -12.79 8.23
CA ARG A 309 10.23 -13.38 9.22
C ARG A 309 11.00 -12.31 9.98
N LEU A 310 11.50 -11.27 9.31
CA LEU A 310 12.18 -10.16 9.97
C LEU A 310 11.26 -9.51 11.02
N ILE A 311 10.01 -9.23 10.67
CA ILE A 311 9.05 -8.58 11.57
C ILE A 311 8.63 -9.52 12.69
N TYR A 312 8.33 -10.78 12.38
CA TYR A 312 7.75 -11.72 13.35
C TYR A 312 8.79 -12.34 14.28
N TYR A 313 9.89 -12.85 13.71
CA TYR A 313 10.97 -13.57 14.39
C TYR A 313 12.21 -12.72 14.67
N GLY A 314 12.31 -11.51 14.13
CA GLY A 314 13.51 -10.67 14.28
C GLY A 314 14.67 -11.06 13.36
N ASN A 315 14.45 -11.95 12.39
CA ASN A 315 15.48 -12.43 11.45
C ASN A 315 14.85 -12.70 10.08
N SER A 316 15.45 -12.22 8.99
CA SER A 316 14.97 -12.43 7.61
C SER A 316 15.35 -13.79 7.01
N THR A 317 16.35 -14.49 7.55
CA THR A 317 16.84 -15.77 7.02
C THR A 317 15.84 -16.90 7.20
N LEU A 318 15.89 -17.92 6.33
CA LEU A 318 15.06 -19.11 6.44
C LEU A 318 15.32 -19.85 7.77
N ILE A 319 14.24 -20.33 8.39
CA ILE A 319 14.30 -21.10 9.63
C ILE A 319 14.08 -22.57 9.27
N LYS A 320 15.15 -23.37 9.33
CA LYS A 320 15.07 -24.80 9.03
C LYS A 320 14.18 -25.51 10.07
N PRO A 321 13.29 -26.44 9.64
CA PRO A 321 12.60 -27.30 10.58
C PRO A 321 13.62 -28.08 11.42
N LYS A 322 13.41 -28.19 12.74
CA LYS A 322 14.18 -29.14 13.53
C LYS A 322 13.90 -30.52 12.97
N THR A 323 14.90 -31.19 12.41
CA THR A 323 14.81 -32.61 12.08
C THR A 323 14.50 -33.35 13.37
N ARG A 324 13.29 -33.89 13.50
CA ARG A 324 13.04 -34.92 14.51
C ARG A 324 13.90 -36.10 14.09
N LEU A 325 15.01 -36.32 14.79
CA LEU A 325 15.67 -37.61 14.78
C LEU A 325 14.59 -38.62 15.18
N LYS A 326 14.23 -39.52 14.26
CA LYS A 326 13.43 -40.69 14.60
C LYS A 326 14.31 -41.53 15.51
N GLY A 327 14.04 -41.47 16.81
CA GLY A 327 14.52 -42.43 17.79
C GLY A 327 13.62 -43.66 17.78
#